data_AF-W0B871-F1
#
_entry.id   AF-W0B871-F1
#
_cell.length_a   1.000
_cell.length_b   1.000
_cell.length_c   1.000
_cell.angle_alpha   90.00
_cell.angle_beta   90.00
_cell.angle_gamma   90.00
#
_symmetry.space_group_name_H-M   'P 1'
#
loop_
_entity.id
_entity.type
_entity.pdbx_description
1 polymer ?
#
loop_
_entity_poly.entity_id
_entity_poly.type
_entity_poly.pdbx_seq_one_letter_code
_entity_poly.pdbx_strand_id
1 'polypeptide(L)'
;MFTGQGIRWFFLKFIKEKGIIEYYLADNSGSFFMLDDDANLSFLLVRNKEEMHAYYNLALAQGAGESILEYLACGQQMPGLWQASAFSQTTDWLSSLVPAQKLTCKDTYYYAHLQGKALSNIRQQKILSYHRYLEELDAEELLMG
;
A
#
# COMPACT_ATOMS: atom_id res chain seq x y z
N MET A 1 9.83 9.20 2.83
CA MET A 1 10.72 8.77 1.72
C MET A 1 11.77 7.79 2.25
N PHE A 2 11.94 6.64 1.60
CA PHE A 2 12.84 5.57 2.04
C PHE A 2 14.31 5.99 2.00
N THR A 3 14.94 6.12 3.16
CA THR A 3 16.37 6.46 3.27
C THR A 3 17.28 5.25 3.51
N GLY A 4 16.70 4.06 3.75
CA GLY A 4 17.42 2.81 4.00
C GLY A 4 17.70 1.99 2.74
N GLN A 5 18.94 1.53 2.56
CA GLN A 5 19.32 0.66 1.43
C GLN A 5 18.54 -0.67 1.41
N GLY A 6 18.20 -1.23 2.57
CA GLY A 6 17.52 -2.53 2.69
C GLY A 6 16.06 -2.52 2.19
N ILE A 7 15.29 -1.50 2.56
CA ILE A 7 13.90 -1.35 2.11
C ILE A 7 13.81 -1.06 0.60
N ARG A 8 14.79 -0.33 0.05
CA ARG A 8 14.90 -0.11 -1.40
C ARG A 8 15.12 -1.43 -2.15
N TRP A 9 16.02 -2.28 -1.66
CA TRP A 9 16.25 -3.58 -2.29
C TRP A 9 15.04 -4.50 -2.21
N PHE A 10 14.38 -4.54 -1.03
CA PHE A 10 13.11 -5.23 -0.85
C PHE A 10 12.06 -4.76 -1.86
N PHE A 11 11.87 -3.44 -2.01
CA PHE A 11 10.91 -2.87 -2.95
C PHE A 11 11.22 -3.26 -4.40
N LEU A 12 12.48 -3.12 -4.84
CA LEU A 12 12.88 -3.49 -6.21
C LEU A 12 12.69 -4.98 -6.50
N LYS A 13 12.94 -5.84 -5.51
CA LYS A 13 12.67 -7.27 -5.62
C LYS A 13 11.16 -7.53 -5.68
N PHE A 14 10.39 -6.87 -4.83
CA PHE A 14 8.94 -7.01 -4.76
C PHE A 14 8.25 -6.63 -6.09
N ILE A 15 8.58 -5.47 -6.67
CA ILE A 15 8.00 -5.05 -7.96
C ILE A 15 8.34 -6.03 -9.08
N LYS A 16 9.56 -6.57 -9.09
CA LYS A 16 10.00 -7.54 -10.09
C LYS A 16 9.26 -8.88 -9.95
N GLU A 17 9.10 -9.38 -8.73
CA GLU A 17 8.38 -10.63 -8.45
C GLU A 17 6.88 -10.54 -8.75
N LYS A 18 6.31 -9.34 -8.62
CA LYS A 18 4.89 -9.08 -8.84
C LYS A 18 4.54 -8.58 -10.24
N GLY A 19 5.53 -8.40 -11.12
CA GLY A 19 5.30 -7.90 -12.48
C GLY A 19 4.78 -6.46 -12.52
N ILE A 20 5.10 -5.64 -11.52
CA ILE A 20 4.66 -4.25 -11.45
C ILE A 20 5.47 -3.42 -12.44
N ILE A 21 4.78 -2.77 -13.37
CA ILE A 21 5.39 -1.92 -14.42
C ILE A 21 5.31 -0.43 -14.07
N GLU A 22 4.29 -0.02 -13.32
CA GLU A 22 4.09 1.37 -12.91
C GLU A 22 3.83 1.43 -11.40
N TYR A 23 4.43 2.42 -10.74
CA TYR A 23 4.22 2.66 -9.33
C TYR A 23 4.29 4.14 -8.98
N TYR A 24 3.45 4.56 -8.04
CA TYR A 24 3.29 5.95 -7.62
C TYR A 24 3.30 6.03 -6.10
N LEU A 25 3.99 7.03 -5.55
CA LEU A 25 4.00 7.27 -4.11
C LEU A 25 2.61 7.72 -3.65
N ALA A 26 2.01 6.97 -2.72
CA ALA A 26 0.66 7.20 -2.23
C ALA A 26 0.63 8.02 -0.92
N ASP A 27 1.68 7.96 -0.10
CA ASP A 27 1.78 8.74 1.14
C ASP A 27 3.24 9.08 1.52
N ASN A 28 3.39 9.89 2.57
CA ASN A 28 4.71 10.33 3.06
C ASN A 28 5.49 9.20 3.77
N SER A 29 4.78 8.16 4.22
CA SER A 29 5.31 6.97 4.90
C SER A 29 6.03 6.03 3.95
N GLY A 30 5.72 6.11 2.65
CA GLY A 30 6.32 5.27 1.62
C GLY A 30 5.38 4.21 1.05
N SER A 31 4.07 4.33 1.27
CA SER A 31 3.13 3.46 0.57
C SER A 31 3.15 3.74 -0.93
N PHE A 32 3.02 2.69 -1.72
CA PHE A 32 2.95 2.77 -3.16
C PHE A 32 1.62 2.26 -3.69
N PHE A 33 1.10 3.01 -4.64
CA PHE A 33 0.14 2.56 -5.61
C PHE A 33 0.87 1.87 -6.75
N MET A 34 0.41 0.71 -7.21
CA MET A 34 1.14 -0.14 -8.15
C MET A 34 0.18 -0.77 -9.18
N LEU A 35 0.67 -0.89 -10.40
CA LEU A 35 -0.03 -1.46 -11.55
C LEU A 35 0.87 -2.48 -12.25
N ASP A 36 0.31 -3.63 -12.59
CA ASP A 36 0.92 -4.55 -13.55
C ASP A 36 0.56 -4.18 -15.01
N ASP A 37 1.05 -4.97 -15.95
CA ASP A 37 0.88 -4.78 -17.40
C ASP A 37 -0.58 -4.79 -17.86
N ASP A 38 -1.41 -5.58 -17.18
CA ASP A 38 -2.86 -5.66 -17.37
C ASP A 38 -3.64 -4.54 -16.65
N ALA A 39 -2.95 -3.58 -16.02
CA ALA A 39 -3.52 -2.56 -15.14
C ALA A 39 -4.31 -3.12 -13.95
N ASN A 40 -3.94 -4.31 -13.47
CA ASN A 40 -4.42 -4.79 -12.18
C ASN A 40 -3.79 -3.96 -11.06
N LEU A 41 -4.67 -3.47 -10.20
CA LEU A 41 -4.30 -2.54 -9.16
C LEU A 41 -3.86 -3.28 -7.90
N SER A 42 -2.77 -2.78 -7.35
CA SER A 42 -2.25 -3.20 -6.06
C SER A 42 -1.73 -2.02 -5.26
N PHE A 43 -1.69 -2.16 -3.94
CA PHE A 43 -1.02 -1.21 -3.06
C PHE A 43 -0.04 -1.94 -2.18
N LEU A 44 1.14 -1.34 -2.04
CA LEU A 44 2.10 -1.70 -1.01
C LEU A 44 2.01 -0.64 0.06
N LEU A 45 1.39 -0.97 1.19
CA LEU A 45 1.42 -0.11 2.36
C LEU A 45 2.71 -0.32 3.10
N VAL A 46 3.34 0.76 3.53
CA VAL A 46 4.56 0.69 4.36
C VAL A 46 4.46 1.67 5.52
N ARG A 47 4.79 1.19 6.71
CA ARG A 47 4.83 1.96 7.95
C ARG A 47 6.16 1.74 8.66
N ASN A 48 6.71 2.78 9.25
CA ASN A 48 7.85 2.65 10.16
C ASN A 48 7.37 2.37 11.59
N LYS A 49 8.32 2.15 12.50
CA LYS A 49 8.01 1.84 13.90
C LYS A 49 7.36 3.04 14.61
N GLU A 50 7.80 4.25 14.30
CA GLU A 50 7.31 5.50 14.91
C GLU A 50 5.83 5.73 14.57
N GLU A 51 5.43 5.49 13.32
CA GLU A 51 4.05 5.56 12.85
C GLU A 51 3.19 4.50 13.52
N MET A 52 3.67 3.26 13.64
CA MET A 52 2.95 2.22 14.38
C MET A 52 2.73 2.59 15.85
N HIS A 53 3.73 3.19 16.50
CA HIS A 53 3.57 3.73 17.86
C HIS A 53 2.56 4.87 17.93
N ALA A 54 2.55 5.76 16.93
CA ALA A 54 1.57 6.84 16.86
C ALA A 54 0.14 6.30 16.75
N TYR A 55 -0.09 5.26 15.93
CA TYR A 55 -1.39 4.61 15.82
C TYR A 55 -1.80 3.86 17.09
N TYR A 56 -0.86 3.20 17.76
CA TYR A 56 -1.12 2.60 19.07
C TYR A 56 -1.61 3.65 20.08
N ASN A 57 -0.92 4.79 20.19
CA ASN A 57 -1.31 5.86 21.09
C ASN A 57 -2.68 6.45 20.73
N LEU A 58 -2.99 6.57 19.43
CA LEU A 58 -4.28 7.02 18.95
C LEU A 58 -5.40 6.04 19.32
N ALA A 59 -5.19 4.73 19.11
CA ALA A 59 -6.12 3.69 19.49
C ALA A 59 -6.37 3.68 21.00
N LEU A 60 -5.31 3.85 21.80
CA LEU A 60 -5.41 3.94 23.25
C LEU A 60 -6.22 5.16 23.69
N ALA A 61 -5.95 6.32 23.10
CA ALA A 61 -6.69 7.56 23.40
C ALA A 61 -8.18 7.49 23.01
N GLN A 62 -8.52 6.67 22.00
CA GLN A 62 -9.89 6.42 21.57
C GLN A 62 -10.59 5.31 22.36
N GLY A 63 -9.91 4.66 23.32
CA GLY A 63 -10.48 3.56 24.09
C GLY A 63 -10.70 2.29 23.27
N ALA A 64 -9.84 2.03 22.27
CA ALA A 64 -9.87 0.79 21.51
C ALA A 64 -9.68 -0.43 22.44
N GLY A 65 -10.30 -1.55 22.09
CA GLY A 65 -10.19 -2.79 22.88
C GLY A 65 -8.75 -3.30 22.97
N GLU A 66 -8.43 -4.00 24.05
CA GLU A 66 -7.06 -4.49 24.34
C GLU A 66 -6.49 -5.32 23.18
N SER A 67 -7.29 -6.15 22.52
CA SER A 67 -6.84 -6.95 21.37
C SER A 67 -6.36 -6.11 20.19
N ILE A 68 -6.98 -4.94 19.94
CA ILE A 68 -6.55 -4.01 18.88
C ILE A 68 -5.19 -3.38 19.25
N LEU A 69 -5.03 -3.01 20.52
CA LEU A 69 -3.79 -2.45 21.05
C LEU A 69 -2.65 -3.47 20.93
N GLU A 70 -2.91 -4.75 21.24
CA GLU A 70 -1.95 -5.84 21.07
C GLU A 70 -1.57 -6.04 19.60
N TYR A 71 -2.53 -6.07 18.67
CA TYR A 71 -2.24 -6.22 17.24
C TYR A 71 -1.35 -5.09 16.70
N LEU A 72 -1.60 -3.86 17.13
CA LEU A 72 -0.78 -2.69 16.78
C LEU A 72 0.60 -2.74 17.44
N ALA A 73 0.68 -3.11 18.71
CA ALA A 73 1.94 -3.20 19.46
C ALA A 73 2.86 -4.30 18.91
N CYS A 74 2.31 -5.46 18.55
CA CYS A 74 3.05 -6.54 17.92
C CYS A 74 3.35 -6.30 16.43
N GLY A 75 2.67 -5.33 15.81
CA GLY A 75 2.79 -5.02 14.39
C GLY A 75 2.30 -6.15 13.48
N GLN A 76 1.40 -7.00 14.00
CA GLN A 76 0.72 -8.05 13.21
C GLN A 76 -0.36 -7.46 12.31
N GLN A 77 -0.94 -6.34 12.72
CA GLN A 77 -1.87 -5.57 11.91
C GLN A 77 -1.45 -4.10 11.90
N MET A 78 -1.80 -3.41 10.82
CA MET A 78 -1.60 -1.97 10.72
C MET A 78 -2.80 -1.29 10.06
N PRO A 79 -2.96 0.02 10.24
CA PRO A 79 -4.00 0.78 9.54
C PRO A 79 -3.90 0.67 8.02
N GLY A 80 -5.03 0.45 7.37
CA GLY A 80 -5.16 0.44 5.92
C GLY A 80 -4.89 1.79 5.27
N LEU A 81 -4.84 1.79 3.94
CA LEU A 81 -4.78 3.01 3.15
C LEU A 81 -6.09 3.79 3.36
N TRP A 82 -6.04 5.12 3.40
CA TRP A 82 -7.18 6.05 3.50
C TRP A 82 -7.79 6.30 4.90
N GLN A 83 -7.36 5.62 5.96
CA GLN A 83 -7.93 5.87 7.30
C GLN A 83 -7.08 6.79 8.17
N ALA A 84 -5.80 7.00 7.85
CA ALA A 84 -4.90 7.88 8.61
C ALA A 84 -5.45 9.31 8.81
N SER A 85 -6.15 9.86 7.82
CA SER A 85 -6.82 11.17 7.89
C SER A 85 -8.29 11.12 8.33
N ALA A 86 -8.86 9.91 8.44
CA ALA A 86 -10.28 9.68 8.72
C ALA A 86 -10.52 9.07 10.11
N PHE A 87 -9.48 8.87 10.92
CA PHE A 87 -9.60 8.44 12.31
C PHE A 87 -10.34 9.50 13.13
N SER A 88 -11.67 9.44 13.14
CA SER A 88 -12.55 10.20 14.02
C SER A 88 -12.70 9.49 15.37
N GLN A 89 -13.37 10.12 16.33
CA GLN A 89 -13.60 9.55 17.67
C GLN A 89 -14.36 8.20 17.64
N THR A 90 -14.99 7.84 16.53
CA THR A 90 -15.78 6.60 16.34
C THR A 90 -15.17 5.71 15.27
N THR A 91 -13.85 5.55 15.25
CA THR A 91 -13.23 4.68 14.24
C THR A 91 -13.46 3.22 14.57
N ASP A 92 -14.03 2.48 13.62
CA ASP A 92 -14.06 1.02 13.70
C ASP A 92 -12.68 0.46 13.35
N TRP A 93 -11.88 0.25 14.38
CA TRP A 93 -10.53 -0.27 14.26
C TRP A 93 -10.47 -1.66 13.61
N LEU A 94 -11.46 -2.52 13.85
CA LEU A 94 -11.45 -3.90 13.32
C LEU A 94 -11.57 -3.93 11.80
N SER A 95 -12.44 -3.11 11.21
CA SER A 95 -12.56 -2.99 9.76
C SER A 95 -11.44 -2.16 9.11
N SER A 96 -10.68 -1.42 9.92
CA SER A 96 -9.62 -0.52 9.49
C SER A 96 -8.23 -1.17 9.46
N LEU A 97 -8.07 -2.28 10.17
CA LEU A 97 -6.79 -2.98 10.28
C LEU A 97 -6.60 -3.98 9.14
N VAL A 98 -5.40 -3.97 8.57
CA VAL A 98 -4.96 -4.94 7.58
C VAL A 98 -3.81 -5.78 8.13
N PRO A 99 -3.73 -7.07 7.78
CA PRO A 99 -2.61 -7.91 8.19
C PRO A 99 -1.31 -7.36 7.62
N ALA A 100 -0.30 -7.21 8.49
CA ALA A 100 1.00 -6.65 8.15
C ALA A 100 2.10 -7.68 8.34
N GLN A 101 3.12 -7.58 7.50
CA GLN A 101 4.36 -8.34 7.59
C GLN A 101 5.47 -7.42 8.08
N LYS A 102 6.26 -7.92 9.04
CA LYS A 102 7.41 -7.21 9.57
C LYS A 102 8.63 -7.42 8.67
N LEU A 103 9.24 -6.32 8.23
CA LEU A 103 10.49 -6.29 7.51
C LEU A 103 11.57 -5.68 8.40
N THR A 104 12.53 -6.50 8.81
CA THR A 104 13.69 -6.03 9.57
C THR A 104 14.88 -5.89 8.63
N CYS A 105 15.29 -4.65 8.38
CA CYS A 105 16.54 -4.34 7.68
C CYS A 105 17.43 -3.46 8.57
N LYS A 106 17.87 -2.29 8.11
CA LYS A 106 18.57 -1.32 8.99
C LYS A 106 17.61 -0.79 10.05
N ASP A 107 16.40 -0.48 9.62
CA ASP A 107 15.28 -0.07 10.46
C ASP A 107 14.17 -1.12 10.34
N THR A 108 13.23 -1.09 11.29
CA THR A 108 12.05 -1.97 11.26
C THR A 108 10.91 -1.29 10.53
N TYR A 109 10.43 -1.94 9.48
CA TYR A 109 9.25 -1.53 8.72
C TYR A 109 8.17 -2.60 8.82
N TYR A 110 6.92 -2.18 8.64
CA TYR A 110 5.75 -3.04 8.54
C TYR A 110 5.12 -2.78 7.18
N TYR A 111 4.82 -3.84 6.43
CA TYR A 111 4.22 -3.70 5.11
C TYR A 111 3.03 -4.62 4.92
N ALA A 112 2.08 -4.21 4.09
CA ALA A 112 0.97 -5.03 3.65
C ALA A 112 0.78 -4.82 2.16
N HIS A 113 0.50 -5.92 1.46
CA HIS A 113 0.17 -5.89 0.05
C HIS A 113 -1.33 -6.10 -0.11
N LEU A 114 -2.01 -5.09 -0.65
CA LEU A 114 -3.44 -5.12 -0.90
C LEU A 114 -3.69 -5.23 -2.40
N GLN A 115 -4.59 -6.13 -2.80
CA GLN A 115 -4.99 -6.33 -4.20
C GLN A 115 -6.52 -6.39 -4.31
N GLY A 116 -7.05 -6.06 -5.49
CA GLY A 116 -8.46 -6.28 -5.83
C GLY A 116 -9.44 -5.38 -5.08
N LYS A 117 -10.50 -5.97 -4.50
CA LYS A 117 -11.67 -5.25 -3.93
C LYS A 117 -11.35 -4.28 -2.79
N ALA A 118 -10.19 -4.41 -2.14
CA ALA A 118 -9.72 -3.48 -1.12
C ALA A 118 -9.47 -2.05 -1.66
N LEU A 119 -9.45 -1.89 -2.99
CA LEU A 119 -9.07 -0.66 -3.69
C LEU A 119 -10.26 0.04 -4.39
N SER A 120 -11.48 -0.26 -3.93
CA SER A 120 -12.76 0.05 -4.59
C SER A 120 -13.03 1.53 -4.93
N ASN A 121 -12.24 2.47 -4.41
CA ASN A 121 -12.38 3.91 -4.70
C ASN A 121 -11.66 4.38 -5.96
N ILE A 122 -10.92 3.50 -6.64
CA ILE A 122 -10.19 3.87 -7.86
C ILE A 122 -11.07 3.59 -9.07
N ARG A 123 -11.26 4.62 -9.90
CA ARG A 123 -12.00 4.52 -11.17
C ARG A 123 -11.16 3.78 -12.20
N GLN A 124 -11.04 2.46 -12.04
CA GLN A 124 -10.38 1.54 -12.98
C GLN A 124 -10.71 1.81 -14.44
N GLN A 125 -11.96 2.17 -14.72
CA GLN A 125 -12.46 2.46 -16.07
C GLN A 125 -11.81 3.68 -16.75
N LYS A 126 -11.05 4.48 -16.02
CA LYS A 126 -10.29 5.63 -16.56
C LYS A 126 -8.80 5.34 -16.73
N ILE A 127 -8.33 4.17 -16.32
CA ILE A 127 -6.92 3.79 -16.42
C ILE A 127 -6.75 3.04 -17.74
N LEU A 128 -6.00 3.64 -18.66
CA LEU A 128 -5.55 2.97 -19.89
C LEU A 128 -4.32 2.12 -19.52
N SER A 129 -4.38 0.81 -19.72
CA SER A 129 -3.24 -0.05 -19.47
C SER A 129 -2.13 0.21 -20.49
N TYR A 130 -0.87 0.04 -20.07
CA TYR A 130 0.26 0.18 -20.96
C TYR A 130 0.19 -0.80 -22.15
N HIS A 131 -0.26 -2.04 -21.90
CA HIS A 131 -0.46 -3.03 -22.95
C HIS A 131 -1.45 -2.54 -24.02
N ARG A 132 -2.59 -2.01 -23.60
CA ARG A 132 -3.59 -1.48 -24.54
C ARG A 132 -3.10 -0.25 -25.30
N TYR A 133 -2.32 0.61 -24.65
CA TYR A 133 -1.69 1.74 -25.33
C TYR A 133 -0.71 1.29 -26.43
N LEU A 134 0.06 0.23 -26.20
CA LEU A 134 0.95 -0.34 -27.22
C LEU A 134 0.16 -0.98 -28.37
N GLU A 135 -0.93 -1.71 -28.09
CA GLU A 135 -1.80 -2.26 -29.14
C GLU A 135 -2.43 -1.16 -30.01
N GLU A 136 -2.86 -0.05 -29.41
CA GLU A 136 -3.41 1.10 -30.13
C GLU A 136 -2.36 1.77 -31.03
N LEU A 137 -1.12 1.91 -30.56
CA LEU A 137 0.01 2.41 -31.36
C LEU A 137 0.36 1.49 -32.55
N ASP A 138 0.48 0.18 -32.30
CA ASP A 138 0.78 -0.79 -33.35
C ASP A 138 -0.30 -0.79 -34.44
N ALA A 139 -1.57 -0.66 -34.04
CA ALA A 139 -2.71 -0.55 -34.96
C ALA A 139 -2.69 0.75 -35.79
N GLU A 140 -2.30 1.88 -35.19
CA GLU A 140 -2.16 3.16 -35.90
C GLU A 140 -1.01 3.13 -36.92
N GLU A 141 0.14 2.54 -36.57
CA GLU A 141 1.28 2.40 -37.50
C GLU A 141 0.92 1.49 -38.69
N LEU A 142 0.18 0.39 -38.46
CA LEU A 142 -0.29 -0.51 -39.51
C LEU A 142 -1.33 0.13 -40.46
N LEU A 143 -2.08 1.12 -40.00
CA LEU A 143 -3.06 1.86 -40.83
C LEU A 143 -2.43 3.00 -41.63
N MET A 144 -1.22 3.44 -41.25
CA MET A 144 -0.48 4.51 -41.92
C MET A 144 0.62 4.02 -42.87
N GLY A 145 0.85 2.70 -42.97
CA GLY A 145 1.75 2.05 -43.93
C GLY A 145 1.05 1.52 -45.17
#